data_AF-A0A9K3PEB8-F1
#
_entry.id   AF-A0A9K3PEB8-F1
#
_cell.length_a   1.000
_cell.length_b   1.000
_cell.length_c   1.000
_cell.angle_alpha   90.00
_cell.angle_beta   90.00
_cell.angle_gamma   90.00
#
_symmetry.space_group_name_H-M   'P 1'
#
loop_
_entity.id
_entity.type
_entity.pdbx_description
1 polymer ?
#
loop_
_entity_poly.entity_id
_entity_poly.type
_entity_poly.pdbx_seq_one_letter_code
_entity_poly.pdbx_strand_id
1 'polypeptide(L)'
;MGDSNTASVLSGEILGTATLRRIEESKVDTGRFQYQLYSMILAFHFGEMEEAASFEKAMRKNLYAEASEPPGLSTRVFYTVLVYLALFRQSKRRKHKKKALSSYKILERWVSKGATNCAYMKSILDAEWWSITPKKGVEMVLEQYDRAVESATKMGHLHHEALACELAFNYLYKFPFIAKDKKIAYLKRSLACYEKWQGHAKVADLASRYKHFLEESKPIS
;
A
#
# COMPACT_ATOMS: atom_id res chain seq x y z
N MET A 1 -11.99 18.89 2.99
CA MET A 1 -11.92 17.56 2.35
C MET A 1 -12.28 17.79 0.89
N GLY A 2 -11.44 17.34 -0.05
CA GLY A 2 -11.60 17.66 -1.46
C GLY A 2 -12.65 16.75 -2.10
N ASP A 3 -13.75 17.34 -2.53
CA ASP A 3 -14.61 16.75 -3.55
C ASP A 3 -13.81 16.62 -4.84
N SER A 4 -13.47 15.40 -5.21
CA SER A 4 -12.84 15.13 -6.48
C SER A 4 -13.53 14.02 -7.23
N ASN A 5 -13.76 14.27 -8.51
CA ASN A 5 -14.34 13.31 -9.45
C ASN A 5 -13.38 12.15 -9.78
N THR A 6 -12.18 12.11 -9.20
CA THR A 6 -11.17 11.06 -9.40
C THR A 6 -10.44 10.76 -8.08
N ALA A 7 -10.87 9.69 -7.39
CA ALA A 7 -10.33 9.28 -6.09
C ALA A 7 -8.81 8.97 -6.08
N SER A 8 -8.21 8.72 -7.24
CA SER A 8 -6.77 8.47 -7.42
C SER A 8 -5.91 9.75 -7.46
N VAL A 9 -6.51 10.94 -7.57
CA VAL A 9 -5.79 12.20 -7.77
C VAL A 9 -5.85 13.07 -6.52
N LEU A 10 -4.71 13.60 -6.07
CA LEU A 10 -4.66 14.63 -5.03
C LEU A 10 -5.40 15.88 -5.51
N SER A 11 -6.47 16.22 -4.80
CA SER A 11 -7.41 17.25 -5.20
C SER A 11 -8.08 17.83 -3.94
N GLY A 12 -8.28 19.14 -3.93
CA GLY A 12 -8.69 19.92 -2.77
C GLY A 12 -7.85 21.19 -2.58
N GLU A 13 -8.28 22.12 -1.73
CA GLU A 13 -7.63 23.43 -1.56
C GLU A 13 -6.17 23.35 -1.06
N ILE A 14 -5.82 22.26 -0.35
CA ILE A 14 -4.50 22.09 0.28
C ILE A 14 -3.50 21.38 -0.65
N LEU A 15 -3.93 20.42 -1.48
CA LEU A 15 -3.05 19.60 -2.34
C LEU A 15 -3.57 19.45 -3.79
N GLY A 16 -4.45 20.35 -4.23
CA GLY A 16 -4.99 20.37 -5.60
C GLY A 16 -4.04 21.00 -6.62
N THR A 17 -4.40 20.92 -7.90
CA THR A 17 -3.57 21.28 -9.07
C THR A 17 -2.94 22.67 -9.02
N ALA A 18 -3.61 23.66 -8.42
CA ALA A 18 -3.07 25.00 -8.23
C ALA A 18 -1.91 25.04 -7.21
N THR A 19 -2.01 24.29 -6.13
CA THR A 19 -0.93 24.12 -5.14
C THR A 19 0.23 23.32 -5.75
N LEU A 20 -0.06 22.38 -6.67
CA LEU A 20 0.96 21.63 -7.40
C LEU A 20 1.83 22.52 -8.27
N ARG A 21 1.22 23.42 -9.06
CA ARG A 21 1.98 24.38 -9.88
C ARG A 21 2.88 25.25 -9.01
N ARG A 22 2.40 25.71 -7.85
CA ARG A 22 3.23 26.45 -6.88
C ARG A 22 4.38 25.63 -6.28
N ILE A 23 4.15 24.35 -5.94
CA ILE A 23 5.21 23.47 -5.41
C ILE A 23 6.26 23.17 -6.48
N GLU A 24 5.84 22.95 -7.73
CA GLU A 24 6.72 22.79 -8.88
C GLU A 24 7.49 24.07 -9.21
N GLU A 25 6.92 25.25 -9.01
CA GLU A 25 7.60 26.54 -9.23
C GLU A 25 8.54 26.91 -8.07
N SER A 26 8.21 26.52 -6.83
CA SER A 26 8.89 27.00 -5.61
C SER A 26 10.32 26.49 -5.35
N LYS A 27 10.81 25.51 -6.14
CA LYS A 27 12.11 24.82 -5.92
C LYS A 27 12.32 24.22 -4.51
N VAL A 28 11.29 24.13 -3.66
CA VAL A 28 11.41 23.52 -2.32
C VAL A 28 11.36 21.99 -2.45
N ASP A 29 12.49 21.32 -2.23
CA ASP A 29 12.62 19.88 -2.44
C ASP A 29 11.75 19.04 -1.49
N THR A 30 11.52 19.51 -0.26
CA THR A 30 10.65 18.83 0.72
C THR A 30 9.19 18.79 0.28
N GLY A 31 8.65 19.90 -0.23
CA GLY A 31 7.25 19.97 -0.69
C GLY A 31 7.00 19.10 -1.92
N ARG A 32 7.95 19.09 -2.86
CA ARG A 32 7.91 18.20 -4.03
C ARG A 32 7.99 16.73 -3.62
N PHE A 33 8.85 16.39 -2.66
CA PHE A 33 8.94 15.03 -2.13
C PHE A 33 7.62 14.57 -1.51
N GLN A 34 7.01 15.39 -0.65
CA GLN A 34 5.74 15.05 0.01
C GLN A 34 4.62 14.84 -1.00
N TYR A 35 4.50 15.73 -1.99
CA TYR A 35 3.52 15.57 -3.07
C TYR A 35 3.71 14.24 -3.79
N GLN A 36 4.92 13.96 -4.27
CA GLN A 36 5.21 12.72 -5.00
C GLN A 36 5.00 11.47 -4.13
N LEU A 37 5.31 11.54 -2.83
CA LEU A 37 5.06 10.46 -1.88
C LEU A 37 3.56 10.18 -1.74
N TYR A 38 2.74 11.20 -1.52
CA TYR A 38 1.29 11.03 -1.37
C TYR A 38 0.62 10.58 -2.68
N SER A 39 1.06 11.11 -3.82
CA SER A 39 0.58 10.64 -5.13
C SER A 39 0.95 9.18 -5.38
N MET A 40 2.16 8.75 -5.01
CA MET A 40 2.55 7.34 -5.09
C MET A 40 1.65 6.46 -4.20
N ILE A 41 1.35 6.91 -2.99
CA ILE A 41 0.49 6.18 -2.03
C ILE A 41 -0.93 6.02 -2.59
N LEU A 42 -1.52 7.11 -3.10
CA LEU A 42 -2.87 7.07 -3.67
C LEU A 42 -2.93 6.21 -4.92
N ALA A 43 -2.01 6.42 -5.87
CA ALA A 43 -1.92 5.59 -7.08
C ALA A 43 -1.80 4.10 -6.72
N PHE A 44 -0.98 3.75 -5.72
CA PHE A 44 -0.91 2.38 -5.22
C PHE A 44 -2.25 1.87 -4.67
N HIS A 45 -2.91 2.63 -3.80
CA HIS A 45 -4.19 2.23 -3.19
C HIS A 45 -5.29 2.03 -4.23
N PHE A 46 -5.29 2.81 -5.32
CA PHE A 46 -6.31 2.70 -6.37
C PHE A 46 -5.92 1.77 -7.53
N GLY A 47 -4.73 1.14 -7.49
CA GLY A 47 -4.33 0.12 -8.47
C GLY A 47 -3.49 0.65 -9.64
N GLU A 48 -3.16 1.94 -9.67
CA GLU A 48 -2.39 2.62 -10.70
C GLU A 48 -0.88 2.41 -10.52
N MET A 49 -0.40 1.18 -10.73
CA MET A 49 0.95 0.75 -10.36
C MET A 49 2.05 1.41 -11.21
N GLU A 50 1.80 1.62 -12.50
CA GLU A 50 2.69 2.31 -13.42
C GLU A 50 2.86 3.78 -13.03
N GLU A 51 1.76 4.44 -12.65
CA GLU A 51 1.75 5.82 -12.18
C GLU A 51 2.48 5.95 -10.84
N ALA A 52 2.20 5.06 -9.88
CA ALA A 52 2.90 4.99 -8.60
C ALA A 52 4.43 4.84 -8.79
N ALA A 53 4.86 3.99 -9.73
CA ALA A 53 6.27 3.82 -10.05
C ALA A 53 6.89 5.03 -10.78
N SER A 54 6.08 5.87 -11.41
CA SER A 54 6.54 7.14 -12.01
C SER A 54 6.89 8.16 -10.92
N PHE A 55 6.03 8.28 -9.89
CA PHE A 55 6.28 9.14 -8.73
C PHE A 55 7.51 8.70 -7.93
N GLU A 56 7.72 7.39 -7.73
CA GLU A 56 8.94 6.87 -7.09
C GLU A 56 10.23 7.32 -7.80
N LYS A 57 10.23 7.25 -9.13
CA LYS A 57 11.38 7.68 -9.94
C LYS A 57 11.60 9.19 -9.85
N ALA A 58 10.52 9.97 -9.79
CA ALA A 58 10.59 11.42 -9.63
C ALA A 58 11.22 11.79 -8.28
N MET A 59 10.83 11.12 -7.19
CA MET A 59 11.43 11.34 -5.86
C MET A 59 12.92 11.04 -5.85
N ARG A 60 13.37 9.99 -6.55
CA ARG A 60 14.79 9.61 -6.63
C ARG A 60 15.68 10.70 -7.22
N LYS A 61 15.15 11.53 -8.13
CA LYS A 61 15.91 12.61 -8.77
C LYS A 61 16.15 13.80 -7.83
N ASN A 62 15.30 13.97 -6.81
CA ASN A 62 15.28 15.14 -5.95
C ASN A 62 15.96 14.91 -4.58
N LEU A 63 16.32 13.66 -4.24
CA LEU A 63 16.82 13.26 -2.92
C LEU A 63 18.29 13.65 -2.61
N TYR A 64 19.00 14.29 -3.55
CA TYR A 64 20.44 14.55 -3.44
C TYR A 64 20.81 16.00 -3.05
N ALA A 65 19.83 16.87 -2.78
CA ALA A 65 20.12 18.29 -2.60
C ALA A 65 20.34 18.73 -1.14
N GLU A 66 19.84 18.02 -0.13
CA GLU A 66 19.93 18.46 1.27
C GLU A 66 20.43 17.35 2.21
N ALA A 67 21.30 17.73 3.14
CA ALA A 67 22.07 16.87 4.03
C ALA A 67 21.24 16.15 5.13
N SER A 68 19.91 16.07 5.00
CA SER A 68 19.01 15.43 5.96
C SER A 68 18.05 14.48 5.26
N GLU A 69 17.83 13.30 5.85
CA GLU A 69 16.83 12.36 5.36
C GLU A 69 15.42 12.98 5.50
N PRO A 70 14.65 13.13 4.40
CA PRO A 70 13.36 13.79 4.47
C PRO A 70 12.35 12.97 5.29
N PRO A 71 11.45 13.65 6.04
CA PRO A 71 10.35 12.98 6.74
C PRO A 71 9.55 12.08 5.80
N GLY A 72 9.20 10.86 6.24
CA GLY A 72 8.46 9.89 5.43
C GLY A 72 9.32 8.96 4.58
N LEU A 73 10.65 8.94 4.78
CA LEU A 73 11.55 8.02 4.09
C LEU A 73 11.17 6.54 4.29
N SER A 74 10.75 6.12 5.49
CA SER A 74 10.27 4.76 5.75
C SER A 74 9.04 4.41 4.93
N THR A 75 8.05 5.32 4.90
CA THR A 75 6.85 5.22 4.07
C THR A 75 7.20 5.11 2.59
N ARG A 76 8.13 5.92 2.09
CA ARG A 76 8.59 5.83 0.69
C ARG A 76 9.16 4.45 0.40
N VAL A 77 10.05 3.93 1.24
CA VAL A 77 10.65 2.61 1.05
C VAL A 77 9.59 1.52 1.08
N PHE A 78 8.66 1.58 2.04
CA PHE A 78 7.56 0.63 2.18
C PHE A 78 6.69 0.55 0.91
N TYR A 79 6.16 1.68 0.44
CA TYR A 79 5.34 1.71 -0.77
C TYR A 79 6.13 1.40 -2.04
N THR A 80 7.42 1.77 -2.10
CA THR A 80 8.30 1.35 -3.21
C THR A 80 8.32 -0.18 -3.34
N VAL A 81 8.48 -0.90 -2.22
CA VAL A 81 8.48 -2.37 -2.26
C VAL A 81 7.13 -2.89 -2.78
N LEU A 82 6.02 -2.40 -2.23
CA LEU A 82 4.67 -2.85 -2.61
C LEU A 82 4.37 -2.60 -4.10
N VAL A 83 4.67 -1.40 -4.61
CA VAL A 83 4.48 -1.04 -6.03
C VAL A 83 5.27 -1.97 -6.93
N TYR A 84 6.56 -2.18 -6.65
CA TYR A 84 7.40 -3.03 -7.49
C TYR A 84 7.09 -4.53 -7.35
N LEU A 85 6.54 -4.97 -6.23
CA LEU A 85 5.97 -6.31 -6.08
C LEU A 85 4.71 -6.49 -6.94
N ALA A 86 3.80 -5.51 -6.93
CA ALA A 86 2.60 -5.52 -7.77
C ALA A 86 2.96 -5.51 -9.27
N LEU A 87 3.86 -4.62 -9.70
CA LEU A 87 4.37 -4.59 -11.08
C LEU A 87 5.08 -5.89 -11.47
N PHE A 88 5.79 -6.53 -10.54
CA PHE A 88 6.37 -7.84 -10.79
C PHE A 88 5.28 -8.91 -10.96
N ARG A 89 4.20 -8.88 -10.18
CA ARG A 89 3.08 -9.83 -10.33
C ARG A 89 2.45 -9.74 -11.72
N GLN A 90 2.24 -8.53 -12.22
CA GLN A 90 1.64 -8.26 -13.53
C GLN A 90 2.59 -8.64 -14.69
N SER A 91 3.83 -8.14 -14.67
CA SER A 91 4.74 -8.23 -15.82
C SER A 91 5.72 -9.40 -15.78
N LYS A 92 5.93 -10.03 -14.62
CA LYS A 92 7.00 -11.01 -14.32
C LYS A 92 8.42 -10.53 -14.64
N ARG A 93 8.63 -9.24 -14.91
CA ARG A 93 9.94 -8.68 -15.28
C ARG A 93 10.88 -8.68 -14.07
N ARG A 94 12.03 -9.36 -14.19
CA ARG A 94 13.06 -9.47 -13.13
C ARG A 94 13.53 -8.11 -12.58
N LYS A 95 13.51 -7.05 -13.39
CA LYS A 95 13.90 -5.69 -12.96
C LYS A 95 13.02 -5.17 -11.80
N HIS A 96 11.72 -5.46 -11.82
CA HIS A 96 10.80 -5.03 -10.76
C HIS A 96 11.09 -5.79 -9.46
N LYS A 97 11.28 -7.11 -9.55
CA LYS A 97 11.68 -7.93 -8.39
C LYS A 97 13.00 -7.46 -7.77
N LYS A 98 14.01 -7.13 -8.60
CA LYS A 98 15.30 -6.61 -8.11
C LYS A 98 15.13 -5.29 -7.35
N LYS A 99 14.34 -4.36 -7.88
CA LYS A 99 14.05 -3.06 -7.25
C LYS A 99 13.24 -3.18 -5.96
N ALA A 100 12.27 -4.10 -5.92
CA ALA A 100 11.55 -4.43 -4.69
C ALA A 100 12.52 -5.00 -3.64
N LEU A 101 13.38 -5.95 -4.02
CA LEU A 101 14.36 -6.57 -3.11
C LEU A 101 15.37 -5.56 -2.56
N SER A 102 15.90 -4.66 -3.39
CA SER A 102 16.86 -3.65 -2.92
C SER A 102 16.23 -2.70 -1.91
N SER A 103 14.96 -2.34 -2.10
CA SER A 103 14.23 -1.44 -1.20
C SER A 103 13.82 -2.16 0.09
N TYR A 104 13.39 -3.43 0.00
CA TYR A 104 13.09 -4.28 1.15
C TYR A 104 14.32 -4.42 2.08
N LYS A 105 15.51 -4.64 1.52
CA LYS A 105 16.77 -4.71 2.29
C LYS A 105 17.13 -3.42 3.03
N ILE A 106 16.58 -2.26 2.62
CA ILE A 106 16.76 -1.02 3.38
C ILE A 106 15.92 -1.08 4.66
N LEU A 107 14.63 -1.37 4.53
CA LEU A 107 13.71 -1.49 5.66
C LEU A 107 14.15 -2.60 6.64
N GLU A 108 14.57 -3.76 6.12
CA GLU A 108 15.06 -4.89 6.91
C GLU A 108 16.27 -4.50 7.78
N ARG A 109 17.23 -3.75 7.20
CA ARG A 109 18.39 -3.25 7.94
C ARG A 109 18.01 -2.24 9.01
N TRP A 110 16.98 -1.41 8.80
CA TRP A 110 16.50 -0.49 9.83
C TRP A 110 15.87 -1.24 10.99
N VAL A 111 14.98 -2.20 10.70
CA VAL A 111 14.35 -3.03 11.73
C VAL A 111 15.40 -3.82 12.52
N SER A 112 16.40 -4.41 11.85
CA SER A 112 17.48 -5.14 12.53
C SER A 112 18.37 -4.25 13.41
N LYS A 113 18.44 -2.95 13.13
CA LYS A 113 19.14 -1.95 13.95
C LYS A 113 18.28 -1.35 15.06
N GLY A 114 17.06 -1.84 15.26
CA GLY A 114 16.18 -1.39 16.34
C GLY A 114 15.13 -0.36 15.96
N ALA A 115 14.88 -0.10 14.66
CA ALA A 115 13.76 0.73 14.22
C ALA A 115 12.42 -0.02 14.39
N THR A 116 11.98 -0.21 15.64
CA THR A 116 10.76 -0.95 16.01
C THR A 116 9.51 -0.35 15.38
N ASN A 117 9.47 0.97 15.18
CA ASN A 117 8.38 1.67 14.48
C ASN A 117 8.22 1.25 13.00
N CYS A 118 9.17 0.51 12.42
CA CYS A 118 9.07 -0.03 11.06
C CYS A 118 8.73 -1.54 11.04
N ALA A 119 8.60 -2.19 12.20
CA ALA A 119 8.43 -3.64 12.29
C ALA A 119 7.13 -4.11 11.61
N TYR A 120 6.01 -3.40 11.81
CA TYR A 120 4.74 -3.73 11.17
C TYR A 120 4.80 -3.59 9.64
N MET A 121 5.51 -2.56 9.13
CA MET A 121 5.74 -2.39 7.70
C MET A 121 6.48 -3.61 7.15
N LYS A 122 7.54 -4.05 7.84
CA LYS A 122 8.29 -5.25 7.43
C LYS A 122 7.39 -6.49 7.42
N SER A 123 6.55 -6.70 8.44
CA SER A 123 5.62 -7.84 8.48
C SER A 123 4.68 -7.88 7.27
N ILE A 124 4.15 -6.73 6.84
CA ILE A 124 3.32 -6.63 5.63
C ILE A 124 4.14 -6.99 4.37
N LEU A 125 5.37 -6.47 4.27
CA LEU A 125 6.24 -6.77 3.13
C LEU A 125 6.66 -8.24 3.08
N ASP A 126 6.89 -8.87 4.24
CA ASP A 126 7.20 -10.29 4.32
C ASP A 126 6.04 -11.13 3.75
N ALA A 127 4.80 -10.83 4.14
CA ALA A 127 3.60 -11.51 3.63
C ALA A 127 3.48 -11.36 2.11
N GLU A 128 3.64 -10.13 1.60
CA GLU A 128 3.62 -9.85 0.18
C GLU A 128 4.75 -10.57 -0.59
N TRP A 129 5.95 -10.65 -0.01
CA TRP A 129 7.07 -11.38 -0.61
C TRP A 129 6.80 -12.89 -0.69
N TRP A 130 6.20 -13.46 0.35
CA TRP A 130 5.81 -14.87 0.38
C TRP A 130 4.76 -15.18 -0.66
N SER A 131 3.76 -14.30 -0.81
CA SER A 131 2.66 -14.48 -1.78
C SER A 131 3.12 -14.53 -3.25
N ILE A 132 4.30 -13.99 -3.59
CA ILE A 132 4.87 -14.02 -4.95
C ILE A 132 5.94 -15.12 -5.13
N THR A 133 6.30 -15.81 -4.05
CA THR A 133 7.35 -16.82 -4.07
C THR A 133 6.75 -18.15 -4.52
N PRO A 134 7.20 -18.72 -5.65
CA PRO A 134 6.74 -20.04 -6.07
C PRO A 134 7.08 -21.05 -4.96
N LYS A 135 6.15 -21.95 -4.63
CA LYS A 135 6.28 -23.05 -3.63
C LYS A 135 5.83 -22.75 -2.20
N LYS A 136 5.35 -21.54 -1.86
CA LYS A 136 4.70 -21.33 -0.56
C LYS A 136 3.23 -21.76 -0.64
N GLY A 137 2.80 -22.61 0.29
CA GLY A 137 1.40 -23.02 0.41
C GLY A 137 0.53 -21.84 0.83
N VAL A 138 -0.74 -21.84 0.40
CA VAL A 138 -1.69 -20.74 0.66
C VAL A 138 -1.81 -20.46 2.17
N GLU A 139 -1.95 -21.50 3.00
CA GLU A 139 -2.03 -21.36 4.47
C GLU A 139 -0.79 -20.68 5.07
N MET A 140 0.41 -21.07 4.63
CA MET A 140 1.65 -20.44 5.11
C MET A 140 1.75 -18.95 4.74
N VAL A 141 1.19 -18.56 3.59
CA VAL A 141 1.15 -17.14 3.18
C VAL A 141 0.12 -16.39 4.04
N LEU A 142 -1.00 -17.02 4.37
CA LEU A 142 -2.01 -16.44 5.25
C LEU A 142 -1.50 -16.22 6.67
N GLU A 143 -0.75 -17.16 7.24
CA GLU A 143 -0.10 -16.95 8.53
C GLU A 143 0.80 -15.71 8.54
N GLN A 144 1.44 -15.38 7.41
CA GLN A 144 2.19 -14.12 7.30
C GLN A 144 1.28 -12.90 7.29
N TYR A 145 0.16 -12.96 6.57
CA TYR A 145 -0.80 -11.86 6.58
C TYR A 145 -1.44 -11.68 7.95
N ASP A 146 -1.77 -12.75 8.66
CA ASP A 146 -2.31 -12.69 10.02
C ASP A 146 -1.29 -12.04 10.98
N ARG A 147 -0.01 -12.45 10.90
CA ARG A 147 1.07 -11.78 11.63
C ARG A 147 1.20 -10.30 11.27
N ALA A 148 1.05 -9.94 9.99
CA ALA A 148 1.11 -8.56 9.54
C ALA A 148 -0.06 -7.71 10.09
N VAL A 149 -1.27 -8.27 10.06
CA VAL A 149 -2.49 -7.67 10.62
C VAL A 149 -2.33 -7.46 12.13
N GLU A 150 -1.91 -8.48 12.88
CA GLU A 150 -1.65 -8.36 14.31
C GLU A 150 -0.59 -7.32 14.65
N SER A 151 0.50 -7.29 13.87
CA SER A 151 1.60 -6.33 14.06
C SER A 151 1.13 -4.89 13.87
N ALA A 152 0.34 -4.62 12.81
CA ALA A 152 -0.26 -3.31 12.58
C ALA A 152 -1.30 -2.94 13.65
N THR A 153 -2.10 -3.91 14.10
CA THR A 153 -3.10 -3.74 15.16
C THR A 153 -2.44 -3.32 16.48
N LYS A 154 -1.40 -4.05 16.92
CA LYS A 154 -0.68 -3.79 18.18
C LYS A 154 -0.04 -2.40 18.21
N MET A 155 0.40 -1.91 17.05
CA MET A 155 0.99 -0.58 16.90
C MET A 155 -0.06 0.54 16.72
N GLY A 156 -1.36 0.21 16.65
CA GLY A 156 -2.43 1.18 16.44
C GLY A 156 -2.52 1.77 15.03
N HIS A 157 -1.93 1.11 14.03
CA HIS A 157 -1.91 1.60 12.65
C HIS A 157 -3.10 1.09 11.82
N LEU A 158 -4.29 1.65 12.07
CA LEU A 158 -5.56 1.23 11.44
C LEU A 158 -5.49 1.13 9.91
N HIS A 159 -4.89 2.11 9.23
CA HIS A 159 -4.76 2.09 7.77
C HIS A 159 -3.82 1.01 7.25
N HIS A 160 -2.78 0.64 8.01
CA HIS A 160 -1.89 -0.46 7.65
C HIS A 160 -2.51 -1.82 7.98
N GLU A 161 -3.32 -1.91 9.03
CA GLU A 161 -4.16 -3.09 9.30
C GLU A 161 -5.15 -3.30 8.15
N ALA A 162 -5.82 -2.23 7.71
CA ALA A 162 -6.73 -2.25 6.57
C ALA A 162 -6.05 -2.72 5.29
N LEU A 163 -4.85 -2.19 5.01
CA LEU A 163 -4.02 -2.57 3.87
C LEU A 163 -3.57 -4.03 3.96
N ALA A 164 -3.12 -4.51 5.11
CA ALA A 164 -2.70 -5.90 5.30
C ALA A 164 -3.87 -6.87 5.02
N CYS A 165 -5.07 -6.54 5.51
CA CYS A 165 -6.29 -7.29 5.23
C CYS A 165 -6.66 -7.25 3.74
N GLU A 166 -6.57 -6.08 3.11
CA GLU A 166 -6.83 -5.92 1.67
C GLU A 166 -5.89 -6.79 0.83
N LEU A 167 -4.60 -6.78 1.15
CA LEU A 167 -3.59 -7.59 0.46
C LEU A 167 -3.83 -9.10 0.64
N ALA A 168 -4.19 -9.53 1.86
CA ALA A 168 -4.57 -10.90 2.15
C ALA A 168 -5.79 -11.35 1.33
N PHE A 169 -6.84 -10.52 1.29
CA PHE A 169 -8.01 -10.75 0.48
C PHE A 169 -7.66 -10.86 -1.01
N ASN A 170 -6.90 -9.91 -1.55
CA ASN A 170 -6.46 -9.91 -2.95
C ASN A 170 -5.59 -11.11 -3.32
N TYR A 171 -4.81 -11.63 -2.36
CA TYR A 171 -4.10 -12.89 -2.54
C TYR A 171 -5.06 -14.07 -2.63
N LEU A 172 -5.98 -14.20 -1.66
CA LEU A 172 -6.95 -15.30 -1.62
C LEU A 172 -7.95 -15.30 -2.77
N TYR A 173 -8.30 -14.12 -3.28
CA TYR A 173 -9.25 -13.97 -4.37
C TYR A 173 -8.83 -14.74 -5.63
N LYS A 174 -7.52 -15.00 -5.80
CA LYS A 174 -6.94 -15.76 -6.92
C LYS A 174 -7.17 -17.27 -6.84
N PHE A 175 -7.63 -17.79 -5.69
CA PHE A 175 -7.76 -19.22 -5.43
C PHE A 175 -9.24 -19.59 -5.30
N PRO A 176 -9.89 -20.12 -6.35
CA PRO A 176 -11.33 -20.41 -6.32
C PRO A 176 -11.71 -21.48 -5.29
N PHE A 177 -10.79 -22.40 -4.98
CA PHE A 177 -10.99 -23.50 -4.02
C PHE A 177 -10.96 -23.05 -2.54
N ILE A 178 -10.50 -21.84 -2.23
CA ILE A 178 -10.52 -21.34 -0.85
C ILE A 178 -11.93 -20.90 -0.50
N ALA A 179 -12.41 -21.35 0.66
CA ALA A 179 -13.73 -21.04 1.20
C ALA A 179 -14.00 -19.53 1.20
N LYS A 180 -15.19 -19.17 0.73
CA LYS A 180 -15.60 -17.78 0.54
C LYS A 180 -15.54 -16.97 1.84
N ASP A 181 -16.01 -17.55 2.94
CA ASP A 181 -16.07 -16.90 4.26
C ASP A 181 -14.68 -16.46 4.75
N LYS A 182 -13.65 -17.27 4.48
CA LYS A 182 -12.26 -16.94 4.80
C LYS A 182 -11.79 -15.68 4.07
N LYS A 183 -12.20 -15.51 2.80
CA LYS A 183 -11.87 -14.32 2.02
C LYS A 183 -12.65 -13.10 2.52
N ILE A 184 -13.96 -13.28 2.76
CA ILE A 184 -14.85 -12.20 3.21
C ILE A 184 -14.40 -11.64 4.56
N ALA A 185 -13.89 -12.48 5.46
CA ALA A 185 -13.41 -12.03 6.77
C ALA A 185 -12.34 -10.93 6.64
N TYR A 186 -11.35 -11.12 5.77
CA TYR A 186 -10.34 -10.09 5.50
C TYR A 186 -10.93 -8.85 4.82
N LEU A 187 -11.81 -9.01 3.83
CA LEU A 187 -12.43 -7.88 3.14
C LEU A 187 -13.26 -7.01 4.10
N LYS A 188 -14.11 -7.63 4.94
CA LYS A 188 -14.93 -6.91 5.94
C LYS A 188 -14.05 -6.21 6.97
N ARG A 189 -12.97 -6.86 7.43
CA ARG A 189 -12.01 -6.24 8.35
C ARG A 189 -11.30 -5.04 7.71
N SER A 190 -10.87 -5.17 6.46
CA SER A 190 -10.25 -4.09 5.69
C SER A 190 -11.18 -2.87 5.59
N LEU A 191 -12.43 -3.08 5.16
CA LEU A 191 -13.45 -2.04 5.06
C LEU A 191 -13.70 -1.35 6.41
N ALA A 192 -13.87 -2.12 7.49
CA ALA A 192 -14.10 -1.56 8.82
C ALA A 192 -12.91 -0.73 9.33
N CYS A 193 -11.67 -1.15 9.04
CA CYS A 193 -10.48 -0.41 9.43
C CYS A 193 -10.32 0.89 8.62
N TYR A 194 -10.56 0.85 7.30
CA TYR A 194 -10.56 2.07 6.48
C TYR A 194 -11.68 3.03 6.89
N GLU A 195 -12.87 2.52 7.24
CA GLU A 195 -13.98 3.36 7.70
C GLU A 195 -13.62 4.07 9.02
N LYS A 196 -13.07 3.34 10.00
CA LYS A 196 -12.58 3.94 11.27
C LYS A 196 -11.45 4.94 11.05
N TRP A 197 -10.63 4.72 10.02
CA TRP A 197 -9.56 5.63 9.62
C TRP A 197 -10.07 6.82 8.76
N GLN A 198 -11.37 6.88 8.43
CA GLN A 198 -12.00 7.90 7.58
C GLN A 198 -11.54 7.87 6.11
N GLY A 199 -11.14 6.70 5.62
CA GLY A 199 -10.75 6.44 4.23
C GLY A 199 -11.94 6.21 3.30
N HIS A 200 -12.96 7.08 3.31
CA HIS A 200 -14.25 6.83 2.64
C HIS A 200 -14.14 6.53 1.15
N ALA A 201 -13.25 7.22 0.41
CA ALA A 201 -13.03 6.95 -1.01
C ALA A 201 -12.50 5.52 -1.25
N LYS A 202 -11.65 5.02 -0.35
CA LYS A 202 -11.12 3.65 -0.42
C LYS A 202 -12.16 2.61 -0.04
N VAL A 203 -13.02 2.91 0.94
CA VAL A 203 -14.17 2.08 1.31
C VAL A 203 -15.14 1.94 0.12
N ALA A 204 -15.50 3.05 -0.51
CA ALA A 204 -16.38 3.08 -1.67
C ALA A 204 -15.81 2.29 -2.86
N ASP A 205 -14.51 2.46 -3.16
CA ASP A 205 -13.80 1.71 -4.20
C ASP A 205 -13.85 0.19 -3.94
N LEU A 206 -13.47 -0.25 -2.73
CA LEU A 206 -13.46 -1.67 -2.38
C LEU A 206 -14.86 -2.28 -2.35
N ALA A 207 -15.85 -1.58 -1.79
CA ALA A 207 -17.22 -2.05 -1.74
C ALA A 207 -17.84 -2.19 -3.14
N SER A 208 -17.55 -1.26 -4.04
CA SER A 208 -17.98 -1.31 -5.44
C SER A 208 -17.30 -2.47 -6.19
N ARG A 209 -15.96 -2.57 -6.08
CA ARG A 209 -15.15 -3.57 -6.78
C ARG A 209 -15.51 -5.02 -6.41
N TYR A 210 -15.94 -5.24 -5.18
CA TYR A 210 -16.28 -6.57 -4.66
C TYR A 210 -17.75 -6.68 -4.25
N LYS A 211 -18.63 -5.87 -4.86
CA LYS A 211 -20.07 -5.83 -4.55
C LYS A 211 -20.72 -7.21 -4.59
N HIS A 212 -20.55 -7.93 -5.70
CA HIS A 212 -21.08 -9.30 -5.87
C HIS A 212 -20.61 -10.24 -4.75
N PHE A 213 -19.34 -10.11 -4.38
CA PHE A 213 -18.72 -10.94 -3.37
C PHE A 213 -19.27 -10.67 -1.96
N LEU A 214 -19.64 -9.42 -1.68
CA LEU A 214 -20.25 -8.98 -0.42
C LEU A 214 -21.75 -9.29 -0.34
N GLU A 215 -22.51 -9.14 -1.42
CA GLU A 215 -23.96 -9.35 -1.44
C GLU A 215 -24.34 -10.80 -1.25
N GLU A 216 -23.67 -11.71 -1.94
CA GLU A 216 -23.81 -13.16 -1.77
C GLU A 216 -23.27 -13.68 -0.42
N SER A 217 -22.84 -12.80 0.50
CA SER A 217 -22.44 -13.15 1.87
C SER A 217 -23.46 -12.78 2.93
N LYS A 218 -24.56 -12.11 2.53
CA LYS A 218 -25.70 -11.92 3.42
C LYS A 218 -26.43 -13.26 3.54
N PRO A 219 -26.69 -13.76 4.75
CA PRO A 219 -27.59 -14.89 4.89
C PRO A 219 -28.93 -14.52 4.26
N ILE A 220 -29.50 -15.44 3.49
CA ILE A 220 -30.87 -15.34 2.99
C ILE A 220 -31.74 -15.27 4.25
N SER A 221 -32.34 -14.10 4.49
CA SER A 221 -33.31 -13.87 5.56
C SER A 221 -34.58 -14.66 5.32
#